data_AF-A0AAD3RIK0-F1
#
_entry.id   AF-A0AAD3RIK0-F1
#
_cell.length_a   1.000
_cell.length_b   1.000
_cell.length_c   1.000
_cell.angle_alpha   90.00
_cell.angle_beta   90.00
_cell.angle_gamma   90.00
#
_symmetry.space_group_name_H-M   'P 1'
#
loop_
_entity.id
_entity.type
_entity.pdbx_description
1 polymer ?
#
loop_
_entity_poly.entity_id
_entity_poly.type
_entity_poly.pdbx_seq_one_letter_code
_entity_poly.pdbx_strand_id
1 'polypeptide(L)'
;MQLHFTKDVLPDSVSTDFQNLNKFNEQQFHRLIEILFQFLLEPKETERFMQHLTEFAGEHGMSAGPLRNLMKSVLLVPQGALKKNLTAEQIKDDLLTLGLNEEKAAHFAQQWGEHYAALSRLAVGQTLMVNQLVDMEWKFGVTVGTSEVQKVGNVFLQLKLVVRKGNSTENVYMELTLPQFYNFLHEMERAKASMECFS
;
A
#
# COMPACT_ATOMS: atom_id res chain seq x y z
N MET A 1 22.39 6.47 11.92
CA MET A 1 21.28 5.55 12.21
C MET A 1 20.52 5.32 10.91
N GLN A 2 20.10 4.09 10.65
CA GLN A 2 19.38 3.72 9.43
C GLN A 2 17.87 3.81 9.71
N LEU A 3 17.13 4.50 8.86
CA LEU A 3 15.67 4.61 8.98
C LEU A 3 15.02 3.30 8.52
N HIS A 4 13.97 2.86 9.21
CA HIS A 4 13.25 1.65 8.84
C HIS A 4 12.43 1.87 7.57
N PHE A 5 11.79 3.04 7.43
CA PHE A 5 10.89 3.34 6.30
C PHE A 5 11.61 3.51 4.96
N THR A 6 12.88 3.95 4.96
CA THR A 6 13.67 4.11 3.72
C THR A 6 15.10 3.60 3.88
N LYS A 7 15.61 2.92 2.85
CA LYS A 7 17.05 2.59 2.77
C LYS A 7 17.83 3.61 1.94
N ASP A 8 17.11 4.51 1.26
CA ASP A 8 17.68 5.54 0.39
C ASP A 8 18.09 6.76 1.21
N VAL A 9 19.07 7.51 0.70
CA VAL A 9 19.48 8.78 1.30
C VAL A 9 18.33 9.78 1.14
N LEU A 10 17.80 10.26 2.26
CA LEU A 10 16.80 11.32 2.25
C LEU A 10 17.44 12.67 1.91
N PRO A 11 16.71 13.59 1.26
CA PRO A 11 17.15 14.97 1.14
C PRO A 11 17.39 15.59 2.53
N ASP A 12 18.44 16.40 2.68
CA ASP A 12 18.78 17.08 3.94
C ASP A 12 17.64 17.99 4.45
N SER A 13 16.77 18.44 3.54
CA SER A 13 15.58 19.21 3.88
C SER A 13 14.61 18.45 4.77
N VAL A 14 14.54 17.11 4.66
CA VAL A 14 13.57 16.30 5.41
C VAL A 14 13.84 16.39 6.91
N SER A 15 15.08 16.18 7.36
CA SER A 15 15.41 16.31 8.80
C SER A 15 15.13 17.72 9.32
N THR A 16 15.45 18.75 8.52
CA THR A 16 15.15 20.15 8.87
C THR A 16 13.64 20.41 8.99
N ASP A 17 12.83 19.80 8.12
CA ASP A 17 11.37 19.92 8.15
C ASP A 17 10.77 19.23 9.39
N PHE A 18 11.29 18.06 9.78
CA PHE A 18 10.89 17.38 11.01
C PHE A 18 11.28 18.15 12.27
N GLN A 19 12.42 18.83 12.27
CA GLN A 19 12.76 19.76 13.35
C GLN A 19 11.84 20.99 13.37
N ASN A 20 11.41 21.49 12.20
CA ASN A 20 10.45 22.59 12.12
C ASN A 20 9.07 22.21 12.66
N LEU A 21 8.66 20.93 12.57
CA LEU A 21 7.44 20.44 13.21
C LEU A 21 7.45 20.62 14.73
N ASN A 22 8.62 20.67 15.36
CA ASN A 22 8.71 20.92 16.80
C ASN A 22 8.26 22.34 17.18
N LYS A 23 8.27 23.30 16.24
CA LYS A 23 7.85 24.70 16.49
C LYS A 23 6.34 24.87 16.64
N PHE A 24 5.55 23.95 16.11
CA PHE A 24 4.11 23.95 16.28
C PHE A 24 3.76 23.60 17.73
N ASN A 25 2.71 24.20 18.29
CA ASN A 25 2.18 23.73 19.55
C ASN A 25 1.51 22.35 19.38
N GLU A 26 1.13 21.71 20.49
CA GLU A 26 0.50 20.39 20.43
C GLU A 26 -0.78 20.40 19.59
N GLN A 27 -1.70 21.32 19.83
CA GLN A 27 -2.99 21.37 19.12
C GLN A 27 -2.82 21.53 17.61
N GLN A 28 -1.88 22.39 17.19
CA GLN A 28 -1.52 22.58 15.79
C GLN A 28 -0.94 21.30 15.17
N PHE A 29 -0.07 20.61 15.90
CA PHE A 29 0.51 19.36 15.43
C PHE A 29 -0.57 18.28 15.27
N HIS A 30 -1.40 18.06 16.29
CA HIS A 30 -2.49 17.08 16.25
C HIS A 30 -3.40 17.35 15.05
N ARG A 31 -3.79 18.62 14.83
CA ARG A 31 -4.63 19.00 13.69
C ARG A 31 -3.95 18.74 12.34
N LEU A 32 -2.66 19.00 12.22
CA LEU A 32 -1.90 18.69 10.99
C LEU A 32 -1.83 17.19 10.72
N ILE A 33 -1.65 16.39 11.77
CA ILE A 33 -1.64 14.93 11.67
C ILE A 33 -3.03 14.39 11.30
N GLU A 34 -4.10 14.94 11.87
CA GLU A 34 -5.47 14.61 11.45
C GLU A 34 -5.69 14.88 9.94
N ILE A 35 -5.31 16.07 9.46
CA ILE A 35 -5.43 16.43 8.03
C ILE A 35 -4.63 15.46 7.16
N LEU A 36 -3.42 15.08 7.61
CA LEU A 36 -2.58 14.10 6.93
C LEU A 36 -3.27 12.74 6.83
N PHE A 37 -3.75 12.19 7.95
CA PHE A 37 -4.37 10.85 7.96
C PHE A 37 -5.70 10.82 7.21
N GLN A 38 -6.50 11.90 7.25
CA GLN A 38 -7.67 12.04 6.39
C GLN A 38 -7.30 11.95 4.91
N PHE A 39 -6.24 12.64 4.49
CA PHE A 39 -5.76 12.54 3.11
C PHE A 39 -5.22 11.15 2.77
N LEU A 40 -4.53 10.47 3.68
CA LEU A 40 -4.04 9.10 3.46
C LEU A 40 -5.19 8.09 3.29
N LEU A 41 -6.33 8.31 3.96
CA LEU A 41 -7.53 7.50 3.81
C LEU A 41 -8.30 7.82 2.52
N GLU A 42 -8.25 9.08 2.05
CA GLU A 42 -8.94 9.56 0.85
C GLU A 42 -7.97 10.18 -0.18
N PRO A 43 -7.03 9.40 -0.76
CA PRO A 43 -5.93 9.96 -1.56
C PRO A 43 -6.37 10.59 -2.90
N LYS A 44 -7.65 10.43 -3.29
CA LYS A 44 -8.21 11.06 -4.49
C LYS A 44 -8.53 12.54 -4.27
N GLU A 45 -8.66 12.99 -3.03
CA GLU A 45 -9.06 14.37 -2.69
C GLU A 45 -7.86 15.30 -2.50
N THR A 46 -6.91 15.29 -3.45
CA THR A 46 -5.70 16.13 -3.37
C THR A 46 -6.05 17.62 -3.28
N GLU A 47 -7.08 18.09 -4.00
CA GLU A 47 -7.52 19.49 -3.96
C GLU A 47 -8.01 19.89 -2.56
N ARG A 48 -8.79 19.03 -1.91
CA ARG A 48 -9.29 19.26 -0.54
C ARG A 48 -8.16 19.26 0.48
N PHE A 49 -7.20 18.34 0.36
CA PHE A 49 -6.00 18.36 1.20
C PHE A 49 -5.24 19.68 1.07
N MET A 50 -5.03 20.15 -0.17
CA MET A 50 -4.36 21.42 -0.43
C MET A 50 -5.14 22.63 0.09
N GLN A 51 -6.47 22.57 0.04
CA GLN A 51 -7.36 23.58 0.62
C GLN A 51 -7.23 23.62 2.14
N HIS A 52 -7.37 22.49 2.85
CA HIS A 52 -7.24 22.42 4.31
C HIS A 52 -5.87 22.89 4.79
N LEU A 53 -4.78 22.58 4.06
CA LEU A 53 -3.45 23.11 4.38
C LEU A 53 -3.36 24.63 4.21
N THR A 54 -4.04 25.19 3.21
CA THR A 54 -4.07 26.65 3.01
C THR A 54 -4.91 27.35 4.07
N GLU A 55 -6.04 26.77 4.46
CA GLU A 55 -6.89 27.27 5.55
C GLU A 55 -6.13 27.26 6.87
N PHE A 56 -5.50 26.12 7.22
CA PHE A 56 -4.65 26.01 8.40
C PHE A 56 -3.51 27.04 8.41
N ALA A 57 -2.84 27.24 7.26
CA ALA A 57 -1.80 28.26 7.14
C ALA A 57 -2.35 29.67 7.38
N GLY A 58 -3.53 29.99 6.84
CA GLY A 58 -4.20 31.28 7.04
C GLY A 58 -4.57 31.55 8.49
N GLU A 59 -5.17 30.56 9.18
CA GLU A 59 -5.58 30.65 10.58
C GLU A 59 -4.40 30.88 11.54
N HIS A 60 -3.23 30.35 11.20
CA HIS A 60 -2.02 30.43 12.02
C HIS A 60 -1.02 31.49 11.54
N GLY A 61 -1.40 32.33 10.57
CA GLY A 61 -0.53 33.41 10.06
C GLY A 61 0.73 32.91 9.34
N MET A 62 0.68 31.70 8.80
CA MET A 62 1.79 31.03 8.12
C MET A 62 1.67 31.16 6.60
N SER A 63 2.81 31.07 5.91
CA SER A 63 2.79 30.93 4.45
C SER A 63 2.45 29.49 4.06
N ALA A 64 1.50 29.34 3.13
CA ALA A 64 1.07 28.02 2.65
C ALA A 64 2.20 27.27 1.90
N GLY A 65 3.15 27.98 1.28
CA GLY A 65 4.25 27.36 0.53
C GLY A 65 5.18 26.49 1.40
N PRO A 66 5.81 27.06 2.45
CA PRO A 66 6.61 26.32 3.40
C PRO A 66 5.86 25.17 4.07
N LEU A 67 4.59 25.39 4.46
CA LEU A 67 3.78 24.33 5.06
C LEU A 67 3.56 23.16 4.11
N ARG A 68 3.26 23.42 2.83
CA ARG A 68 3.12 22.37 1.81
C ARG A 68 4.41 21.57 1.61
N ASN A 69 5.56 22.23 1.64
CA ASN A 69 6.86 21.54 1.53
C ASN A 69 7.12 20.65 2.75
N LEU A 70 6.86 21.18 3.95
CA LEU A 70 6.97 20.42 5.19
C LEU A 70 6.04 19.18 5.15
N MET A 71 4.80 19.33 4.70
CA MET A 71 3.86 18.20 4.61
C MET A 71 4.27 17.16 3.58
N LYS A 72 4.94 17.55 2.48
CA LYS A 72 5.54 16.59 1.54
C LYS A 72 6.60 15.73 2.21
N SER A 73 7.46 16.34 3.04
CA SER A 73 8.48 15.62 3.81
C SER A 73 7.83 14.64 4.80
N VAL A 74 6.75 15.06 5.47
CA VAL A 74 5.99 14.20 6.41
C VAL A 74 5.35 13.01 5.70
N LEU A 75 4.79 13.21 4.50
CA LEU A 75 4.14 12.15 3.71
C LEU A 75 5.07 10.99 3.34
N LEU A 76 6.39 11.20 3.32
CA LEU A 76 7.36 10.14 3.00
C LEU A 76 7.35 9.00 4.04
N VAL A 77 7.12 9.33 5.31
CA VAL A 77 7.11 8.37 6.41
C VAL A 77 5.97 7.35 6.27
N PRO A 78 4.68 7.74 6.22
CA PRO A 78 3.59 6.78 6.08
C PRO A 78 3.64 6.03 4.74
N GLN A 79 4.11 6.66 3.66
CA GLN A 79 4.28 5.99 2.36
C GLN A 79 5.37 4.90 2.40
N GLY A 80 6.52 5.18 3.02
CA GLY A 80 7.58 4.19 3.21
C GLY A 80 7.19 3.11 4.22
N ALA A 81 6.48 3.49 5.27
CA ALA A 81 6.00 2.59 6.31
C ALA A 81 4.98 1.58 5.79
N LEU A 82 4.04 2.01 4.94
CA LEU A 82 3.08 1.12 4.29
C LEU A 82 3.79 0.08 3.41
N LYS A 83 4.77 0.51 2.60
CA LYS A 83 5.51 -0.37 1.69
C LYS A 83 6.31 -1.46 2.41
N LYS A 84 6.77 -1.18 3.64
CA LYS A 84 7.61 -2.08 4.43
C LYS A 84 6.87 -2.75 5.60
N ASN A 85 5.57 -2.53 5.72
CA ASN A 85 4.73 -3.04 6.82
C ASN A 85 5.31 -2.70 8.20
N LEU A 86 5.67 -1.43 8.42
CA LEU A 86 6.24 -1.00 9.68
C LEU A 86 5.20 -0.94 10.80
N THR A 87 5.66 -1.32 11.99
CA THR A 87 4.91 -1.19 13.25
C THR A 87 4.92 0.25 13.76
N ALA A 88 3.99 0.58 14.66
CA ALA A 88 3.93 1.90 15.30
C ALA A 88 5.23 2.23 16.07
N GLU A 89 5.85 1.24 16.70
CA GLU A 89 7.13 1.40 17.42
C GLU A 89 8.28 1.78 16.46
N GLN A 90 8.39 1.08 15.33
CA GLN A 90 9.42 1.37 14.32
C GLN A 90 9.26 2.76 13.71
N ILE A 91 8.01 3.20 13.50
CA ILE A 91 7.73 4.56 13.02
C ILE A 91 8.11 5.59 14.07
N LYS A 92 7.81 5.33 15.34
CA LYS A 92 8.21 6.21 16.43
C LYS A 92 9.74 6.39 16.45
N ASP A 93 10.50 5.30 16.38
CA ASP A 93 11.97 5.35 16.34
C ASP A 93 12.51 6.13 15.12
N ASP A 94 11.89 5.95 13.95
CA ASP A 94 12.22 6.70 12.74
C ASP A 94 11.95 8.20 12.91
N LEU A 95 10.81 8.59 13.51
CA LEU A 95 10.46 9.98 13.77
C LEU A 95 11.39 10.65 14.78
N LEU A 96 11.80 9.93 15.82
CA LEU A 96 12.80 10.39 16.78
C LEU A 96 14.16 10.60 16.09
N THR A 97 14.55 9.67 15.22
CA THR A 97 15.78 9.77 14.43
C THR A 97 15.76 10.96 13.47
N LEU A 98 14.58 11.32 12.96
CA LEU A 98 14.36 12.51 12.13
C LEU A 98 14.33 13.82 12.93
N GLY A 99 14.38 13.76 14.26
CA GLY A 99 14.46 14.92 15.15
C GLY A 99 13.10 15.43 15.64
N LEU A 100 12.02 14.66 15.49
CA LEU A 100 10.74 14.98 16.12
C LEU A 100 10.80 14.72 17.63
N ASN A 101 10.10 15.52 18.44
CA ASN A 101 10.06 15.30 19.89
C ASN A 101 9.27 14.03 20.27
N GLU A 102 9.51 13.53 21.49
CA GLU A 102 8.94 12.27 22.00
C GLU A 102 7.40 12.26 21.98
N GLU A 103 6.76 13.34 22.43
CA GLU A 103 5.31 13.45 22.53
C GLU A 103 4.64 13.43 21.14
N LYS A 104 5.17 14.19 20.18
CA LYS A 104 4.64 14.23 18.81
C LYS A 104 4.92 12.94 18.05
N ALA A 105 6.08 12.33 18.27
CA ALA A 105 6.39 11.02 17.70
C ALA A 105 5.45 9.94 18.24
N ALA A 106 5.16 9.95 19.55
CA ALA A 106 4.20 9.05 20.17
C ALA A 106 2.78 9.26 19.61
N HIS A 107 2.33 10.51 19.47
CA HIS A 107 1.03 10.81 18.88
C HIS A 107 0.91 10.33 17.43
N PHE A 108 1.92 10.58 16.59
CA PHE A 108 1.94 10.10 15.21
C PHE A 108 1.88 8.57 15.15
N ALA A 109 2.67 7.89 15.99
CA ALA A 109 2.70 6.43 16.06
C ALA A 109 1.36 5.85 16.50
N GLN A 110 0.65 6.51 17.43
CA GLN A 110 -0.70 6.14 17.83
C GLN A 110 -1.68 6.25 16.65
N GLN A 111 -1.70 7.41 15.98
CA GLN A 111 -2.56 7.62 14.80
C GLN A 111 -2.26 6.61 13.69
N TRP A 112 -0.99 6.25 13.50
CA TRP A 112 -0.61 5.18 12.60
C TRP A 112 -1.22 3.85 13.01
N GLY A 113 -1.10 3.44 14.27
CA GLY A 113 -1.65 2.18 14.77
C GLY A 113 -3.16 2.08 14.58
N GLU A 114 -3.88 3.17 14.86
CA GLU A 114 -5.34 3.26 14.70
C GLU A 114 -5.77 3.13 13.22
N HIS A 115 -5.04 3.74 12.30
CA HIS A 115 -5.38 3.77 10.88
C HIS A 115 -4.71 2.70 10.03
N TYR A 116 -3.71 1.97 10.56
CA TYR A 116 -2.89 1.02 9.79
C TYR A 116 -3.73 -0.04 9.07
N ALA A 117 -4.72 -0.63 9.74
CA ALA A 117 -5.57 -1.65 9.12
C ALA A 117 -6.36 -1.09 7.91
N ALA A 118 -6.89 0.13 8.01
CA ALA A 118 -7.61 0.77 6.92
C ALA A 118 -6.65 1.16 5.78
N LEU A 119 -5.50 1.75 6.09
CA LEU A 119 -4.49 2.15 5.12
C LEU A 119 -3.88 0.96 4.38
N SER A 120 -3.64 -0.16 5.09
CA SER A 120 -3.18 -1.41 4.50
C SER A 120 -4.21 -1.95 3.50
N ARG A 121 -5.49 -2.01 3.88
CA ARG A 121 -6.57 -2.40 2.94
C ARG A 121 -6.65 -1.49 1.72
N LEU A 122 -6.50 -0.18 1.89
CA LEU A 122 -6.50 0.78 0.79
C LEU A 122 -5.29 0.59 -0.13
N ALA A 123 -4.09 0.40 0.44
CA ALA A 123 -2.87 0.15 -0.31
C ALA A 123 -2.94 -1.18 -1.09
N VAL A 124 -3.50 -2.23 -0.47
CA VAL A 124 -3.80 -3.51 -1.11
C VAL A 124 -4.82 -3.32 -2.23
N GLY A 125 -5.91 -2.59 -2.00
CA GLY A 125 -6.91 -2.28 -3.02
C GLY A 125 -6.31 -1.54 -4.23
N GLN A 126 -5.45 -0.55 -3.98
CA GLN A 126 -4.79 0.22 -5.05
C GLN A 126 -3.67 -0.56 -5.77
N THR A 127 -2.97 -1.45 -5.08
CA THR A 127 -1.89 -2.27 -5.68
C THR A 127 -2.46 -3.47 -6.43
N LEU A 128 -3.48 -4.14 -5.90
CA LEU A 128 -4.22 -5.21 -6.58
C LEU A 128 -5.05 -4.70 -7.76
N MET A 129 -5.28 -3.39 -7.86
CA MET A 129 -5.85 -2.76 -9.07
C MET A 129 -4.92 -2.85 -10.29
N VAL A 130 -3.64 -3.17 -10.11
CA VAL A 130 -2.72 -3.47 -11.20
C VAL A 130 -2.83 -4.94 -11.55
N ASN A 131 -3.42 -5.25 -12.72
CA ASN A 131 -3.65 -6.61 -13.23
C ASN A 131 -4.76 -7.38 -12.48
N GLN A 132 -5.93 -6.76 -12.28
CA GLN A 132 -7.08 -7.46 -11.69
C GLN A 132 -7.53 -8.63 -12.56
N LEU A 133 -7.57 -9.84 -12.01
CA LEU A 133 -8.27 -10.95 -12.65
C LEU A 133 -9.78 -10.67 -12.60
N VAL A 134 -10.37 -10.33 -13.75
CA VAL A 134 -11.79 -9.97 -13.86
C VAL A 134 -12.68 -11.12 -14.30
N ASP A 135 -12.11 -12.10 -15.00
CA ASP A 135 -12.83 -13.30 -15.44
C ASP A 135 -11.85 -14.47 -15.65
N MET A 136 -12.37 -15.69 -15.59
CA MET A 136 -11.62 -16.92 -15.85
C MET A 136 -12.50 -17.92 -16.60
N GLU A 137 -12.08 -18.25 -17.82
CA GLU A 137 -12.67 -19.34 -18.60
C GLU A 137 -11.74 -20.56 -18.56
N TRP A 138 -12.31 -21.75 -18.54
CA TRP A 138 -11.55 -23.00 -18.59
C TRP A 138 -12.14 -23.99 -19.59
N LYS A 139 -11.26 -24.80 -20.18
CA LYS A 139 -11.62 -25.93 -21.06
C LYS A 139 -10.84 -27.15 -20.65
N PHE A 140 -11.56 -28.25 -20.43
CA PHE A 140 -10.96 -29.53 -20.09
C PHE A 140 -10.83 -30.40 -21.35
N GLY A 141 -9.61 -30.77 -21.69
CA GLY A 141 -9.27 -31.56 -22.86
C GLY A 141 -8.83 -32.97 -22.48
N VAL A 142 -9.36 -33.97 -23.18
CA VAL A 142 -8.90 -35.36 -23.11
C VAL A 142 -8.52 -35.79 -24.52
N THR A 143 -7.23 -36.05 -24.74
CA THR A 143 -6.77 -36.68 -25.98
C THR A 143 -6.82 -38.18 -25.82
N VAL A 144 -7.64 -38.89 -26.59
CA VAL A 144 -7.66 -40.37 -26.63
C VAL A 144 -6.77 -40.87 -27.76
N GLY A 145 -5.74 -41.66 -27.42
CA GLY A 145 -4.93 -42.38 -28.40
C GLY A 145 -5.66 -43.64 -28.89
N THR A 146 -5.67 -43.89 -30.19
CA THR A 146 -6.38 -45.02 -30.82
C THR A 146 -5.54 -46.30 -30.95
N SER A 147 -4.27 -46.29 -30.53
CA SER A 147 -3.35 -47.44 -30.65
C SER A 147 -3.14 -48.16 -29.31
N GLU A 148 -3.27 -49.49 -29.32
CA GLU A 148 -3.24 -50.38 -28.14
C GLU A 148 -1.91 -50.40 -27.36
N VAL A 149 -0.84 -49.77 -27.87
CA VAL A 149 0.52 -49.89 -27.28
C VAL A 149 0.84 -48.77 -26.29
N GLN A 150 0.11 -47.64 -26.27
CA GLN A 150 0.26 -46.60 -25.25
C GLN A 150 -1.10 -45.98 -24.90
N LYS A 151 -1.87 -46.67 -24.05
CA LYS A 151 -3.04 -46.09 -23.36
C LYS A 151 -2.58 -45.08 -22.31
N VAL A 152 -2.20 -43.89 -22.74
CA VAL A 152 -2.26 -42.72 -21.86
C VAL A 152 -2.94 -41.62 -22.65
N GLY A 153 -4.23 -41.46 -22.43
CA GLY A 153 -4.89 -40.27 -22.92
C GLY A 153 -4.32 -39.07 -22.17
N ASN A 154 -3.76 -38.09 -22.88
CA ASN A 154 -3.23 -36.90 -22.23
C ASN A 154 -4.39 -35.99 -21.83
N VAL A 155 -4.54 -35.80 -20.53
CA VAL A 155 -5.51 -34.90 -19.92
C VAL A 155 -4.85 -33.56 -19.68
N PHE A 156 -5.46 -32.49 -20.16
CA PHE A 156 -4.98 -31.13 -19.96
C PHE A 156 -6.13 -30.15 -19.71
N LEU A 157 -5.82 -29.04 -19.05
CA LEU A 157 -6.74 -27.95 -18.77
C LEU A 157 -6.21 -26.68 -19.43
N GLN A 158 -6.98 -26.10 -20.34
CA GLN A 158 -6.69 -24.77 -20.88
C GLN A 158 -7.44 -23.73 -20.06
N LEU A 159 -6.70 -22.78 -19.51
CA LEU A 159 -7.22 -21.64 -18.77
C LEU A 159 -7.02 -20.37 -19.59
N LYS A 160 -8.05 -19.53 -19.59
CA LYS A 160 -8.01 -18.16 -20.10
C LYS A 160 -8.34 -17.24 -18.94
N LEU A 161 -7.35 -16.47 -18.51
CA LEU A 161 -7.49 -15.45 -17.49
C LEU A 161 -7.71 -14.10 -18.18
N VAL A 162 -8.76 -13.40 -17.80
CA VAL A 162 -9.06 -12.06 -18.29
C VAL A 162 -8.56 -11.07 -17.25
N VAL A 163 -7.52 -10.31 -17.58
CA VAL A 163 -6.78 -9.48 -16.64
C VAL A 163 -6.93 -8.01 -17.04
N ARG A 164 -7.42 -7.16 -16.13
CA ARG A 164 -7.51 -5.72 -16.33
C ARG A 164 -6.19 -5.05 -15.98
N LYS A 165 -5.52 -4.47 -16.98
CA LYS A 165 -4.29 -3.68 -16.83
C LYS A 165 -4.62 -2.20 -17.05
N GLY A 166 -4.93 -1.49 -15.96
CA GLY A 166 -5.37 -0.10 -16.04
C GLY A 166 -6.71 0.02 -16.78
N ASN A 167 -6.72 0.69 -17.94
CA ASN A 167 -7.94 0.90 -18.75
C ASN A 167 -8.17 -0.19 -19.82
N SER A 168 -7.24 -1.13 -20.02
CA SER A 168 -7.38 -2.22 -20.98
C SER A 168 -7.55 -3.57 -20.29
N THR A 169 -8.12 -4.52 -21.03
CA THR A 169 -8.28 -5.90 -20.61
C THR A 169 -7.45 -6.80 -21.53
N GLU A 170 -6.64 -7.67 -20.95
CA GLU A 170 -5.77 -8.61 -21.64
C GLU A 170 -6.18 -10.05 -21.32
N ASN A 171 -6.15 -10.93 -22.33
CA ASN A 171 -6.42 -12.34 -22.15
C ASN A 171 -5.10 -13.11 -22.06
N VAL A 172 -4.86 -13.76 -20.93
CA VAL A 172 -3.70 -14.63 -20.70
C VAL A 172 -4.15 -16.08 -20.82
N TYR A 173 -3.53 -16.81 -21.73
CA TYR A 173 -3.83 -18.23 -21.97
C TYR A 173 -2.73 -19.11 -21.40
N MET A 174 -3.11 -20.19 -20.73
CA MET A 174 -2.18 -21.18 -20.18
C MET A 174 -2.77 -22.58 -20.28
N GLU A 175 -1.91 -23.57 -20.45
CA GLU A 175 -2.29 -24.98 -20.44
C GLU A 175 -1.62 -25.66 -19.25
N LEU A 176 -2.41 -26.39 -18.46
CA LEU A 176 -1.97 -27.11 -17.29
C LEU A 176 -2.21 -28.60 -17.48
N THR A 177 -1.20 -29.39 -17.11
CA THR A 177 -1.39 -30.82 -16.84
C THR A 177 -2.21 -31.01 -15.56
N LEU A 178 -2.78 -32.20 -15.38
CA LEU A 178 -3.58 -32.50 -14.19
C LEU A 178 -2.82 -32.29 -12.85
N PRO A 179 -1.55 -32.69 -12.70
CA PRO A 179 -0.78 -32.39 -11.49
C PRO A 179 -0.56 -30.89 -11.27
N GLN A 180 -0.30 -30.13 -12.34
CA GLN A 180 -0.12 -28.68 -12.25
C GLN A 180 -1.42 -27.98 -11.83
N PHE A 181 -2.57 -28.47 -12.27
CA PHE A 181 -3.87 -27.96 -11.83
C PHE A 181 -4.11 -28.16 -10.33
N TYR A 182 -3.82 -29.34 -9.78
CA TYR A 182 -3.95 -29.58 -8.34
C TYR A 182 -3.01 -28.71 -7.51
N ASN A 183 -1.77 -28.52 -7.98
CA ASN A 183 -0.84 -27.59 -7.33
C ASN A 183 -1.37 -26.15 -7.38
N PHE A 184 -1.89 -25.72 -8.53
CA PHE A 184 -2.49 -24.40 -8.67
C PHE A 184 -3.68 -24.18 -7.73
N LEU A 185 -4.58 -25.17 -7.62
CA LEU A 185 -5.71 -25.12 -6.69
C LEU A 185 -5.26 -25.00 -5.23
N HIS A 186 -4.26 -25.79 -4.83
CA HIS A 186 -3.71 -25.73 -3.48
C HIS A 186 -3.11 -24.36 -3.15
N GLU A 187 -2.36 -23.76 -4.08
CA GLU A 187 -1.80 -22.42 -3.90
C GLU A 187 -2.89 -21.34 -3.80
N MET A 188 -3.99 -21.46 -4.56
CA MET A 188 -5.15 -20.56 -4.46
C MET A 188 -5.84 -20.68 -3.09
N GLU A 189 -6.03 -21.90 -2.57
CA GLU A 189 -6.60 -22.12 -1.24
C GLU A 189 -5.71 -21.53 -0.14
N ARG A 190 -4.39 -21.69 -0.25
CA ARG A 190 -3.44 -21.09 0.70
C ARG A 190 -3.46 -19.56 0.64
N ALA A 191 -3.56 -18.98 -0.56
CA ALA A 191 -3.69 -17.54 -0.75
C ALA A 191 -4.99 -17.02 -0.12
N LYS A 192 -6.13 -17.72 -0.33
CA LYS A 192 -7.41 -17.38 0.31
C LYS A 192 -7.31 -17.35 1.83
N ALA A 193 -6.75 -18.40 2.44
CA ALA A 193 -6.60 -18.48 3.90
C ALA A 193 -5.71 -17.35 4.46
N SER A 194 -4.67 -16.95 3.71
CA SER A 194 -3.80 -15.82 4.09
C SER A 194 -4.52 -14.48 4.03
N MET A 195 -5.46 -14.31 3.09
CA MET A 195 -6.26 -13.09 2.96
C MET A 195 -7.35 -12.96 4.03
N GLU A 196 -7.92 -14.08 4.47
CA GLU A 196 -8.88 -14.10 5.59
C GLU A 196 -8.28 -13.57 6.90
N CYS A 197 -6.95 -13.66 7.08
CA CYS A 197 -6.24 -13.11 8.24
C CYS A 197 -6.25 -11.56 8.31
N PHE A 198 -6.64 -10.87 7.22
CA PHE A 198 -6.77 -9.41 7.17
C PHE A 198 -8.23 -8.90 7.29
N SER A 199 -9.18 -9.82 7.49
CA SER A 199 -10.62 -9.54 7.69
C SER A 199 -10.96 -9.49 9.17
#